data_AF-F7VH49-F1
#
_entry.id   AF-F7VH49-F1
#
_cell.length_a   1.000
_cell.length_b   1.000
_cell.length_c   1.000
_cell.angle_alpha   90.00
_cell.angle_beta   90.00
_cell.angle_gamma   90.00
#
_symmetry.space_group_name_H-M   'P 1'
#
loop_
_entity.id
_entity.type
_entity.pdbx_description
1 polymer ?
#
loop_
_entity_poly.entity_id
_entity_poly.type
_entity_poly.pdbx_seq_one_letter_code
_entity_poly.pdbx_strand_id
1 'polypeptide(L)'
;MSTTLDDGGLVLGTLELKGHQLRLQVNSKTRAEQGTAVLRNALGSLIGSPLTQIMTAEQALEEQRTSGRGDVLEDEIPLEEEAEILAAVFEQHYRRVLDEVVPGLGHVTPRQAVKTAAGKKKVAAWLKQIEATTAGLGREEAGASFSFDWMWEELGIKGLRK
;
A
#
# COMPACT_ATOMS: atom_id res chain seq x y z
N MET A 1 13.59 -8.90 18.47
CA MET A 1 13.67 -9.09 17.00
C MET A 1 14.64 -8.05 16.47
N SER A 2 15.69 -8.45 15.75
CA SER A 2 16.65 -7.53 15.13
C SER A 2 16.25 -7.34 13.67
N THR A 3 15.92 -6.11 13.29
CA THR A 3 15.71 -5.73 11.89
C THR A 3 17.05 -5.29 11.31
N THR A 4 17.38 -5.73 10.11
CA THR A 4 18.61 -5.37 9.39
C THR A 4 18.26 -4.63 8.11
N LEU A 5 19.07 -3.64 7.75
CA LEU A 5 19.07 -2.99 6.44
C LEU A 5 19.62 -3.95 5.38
N ASP A 6 19.43 -3.62 4.09
CA ASP A 6 19.89 -4.43 2.95
C ASP A 6 21.43 -4.62 2.93
N ASP A 7 22.16 -3.74 3.59
CA ASP A 7 23.62 -3.78 3.76
C ASP A 7 24.07 -4.58 5.01
N GLY A 8 23.14 -5.18 5.75
CA GLY A 8 23.41 -5.92 6.99
C GLY A 8 23.55 -5.03 8.23
N GLY A 9 23.38 -3.71 8.09
CA GLY A 9 23.36 -2.79 9.22
C GLY A 9 22.19 -3.06 10.16
N LEU A 10 22.44 -3.07 11.47
CA LEU A 10 21.36 -3.22 12.46
C LEU A 10 20.51 -1.96 12.52
N VAL A 11 19.20 -2.11 12.39
CA VAL A 11 18.25 -1.02 12.60
C VAL A 11 18.10 -0.79 14.11
N LEU A 12 18.55 0.37 14.57
CA LEU A 12 18.49 0.74 15.99
C LEU A 12 17.21 1.49 16.37
N GLY A 13 16.46 1.97 15.38
CA GLY A 13 15.21 2.69 15.51
C GLY A 13 14.79 3.31 14.18
N THR A 14 13.61 3.91 14.17
CA THR A 14 13.07 4.65 13.03
C THR A 14 12.98 6.13 13.39
N LEU A 15 13.39 7.01 12.48
CA LEU A 15 13.26 8.45 12.62
C LEU A 15 12.42 8.97 11.45
N GLU A 16 11.34 9.68 11.75
CA GLU A 16 10.42 10.24 10.76
C GLU A 16 10.18 11.72 11.05
N LEU A 17 10.17 12.55 10.01
CA LEU A 17 9.75 13.94 10.09
C LEU A 17 8.39 14.05 9.40
N LYS A 18 7.37 14.51 10.13
CA LYS A 18 6.00 14.72 9.64
C LYS A 18 5.59 16.15 9.96
N GLY A 19 5.40 16.99 8.94
CA GLY A 19 5.23 18.43 9.10
C GLY A 19 6.31 19.02 10.02
N HIS A 20 5.88 19.56 11.17
CA HIS A 20 6.76 20.17 12.16
C HIS A 20 7.15 19.24 13.33
N GLN A 21 6.88 17.93 13.21
CA GLN A 21 7.11 16.96 14.27
C GLN A 21 8.16 15.91 13.85
N LEU A 22 9.22 15.81 14.64
CA LEU A 22 10.22 14.75 14.51
C LEU A 22 9.89 13.60 15.48
N ARG A 23 9.70 12.40 14.95
CA ARG A 23 9.32 11.20 15.69
C ARG A 23 10.45 10.17 15.67
N LEU A 24 10.96 9.84 16.85
CA LEU A 24 11.92 8.76 17.08
C LEU A 24 11.21 7.56 17.70
N GLN A 25 11.23 6.41 17.02
CA GLN A 25 10.68 5.14 17.52
C GLN A 25 11.79 4.13 17.76
N VAL A 26 11.81 3.54 18.96
CA VAL A 26 12.85 2.61 19.41
C VAL A 26 12.28 1.56 20.34
N ASN A 27 12.92 0.40 20.37
CA ASN A 27 12.46 -0.77 21.15
C ASN A 27 12.95 -0.78 22.62
N SER A 28 13.57 0.29 23.13
CA SER A 28 13.98 0.34 24.54
C SER A 28 14.15 1.77 25.06
N LYS A 29 13.93 1.93 26.38
CA LYS A 29 14.10 3.20 27.09
C LYS A 29 15.51 3.76 26.95
N THR A 30 16.54 2.93 27.12
CA THR A 30 17.95 3.34 26.96
C THR A 30 18.22 3.91 25.58
N ARG A 31 17.66 3.33 24.51
CA ARG A 31 17.80 3.85 23.15
C ARG A 31 17.01 5.14 22.94
N ALA A 32 15.87 5.30 23.61
CA ALA A 32 15.08 6.53 23.53
C ALA A 32 15.85 7.70 24.13
N GLU A 33 16.49 7.49 25.28
CA GLU A 33 17.34 8.47 25.94
C GLU A 33 18.58 8.82 25.08
N GLN A 34 19.27 7.81 24.55
CA GLN A 34 20.42 7.99 23.67
C GLN A 34 20.07 8.73 22.38
N GLY A 35 19.02 8.31 21.69
CA GLY A 35 18.57 8.95 20.45
C GLY A 35 18.08 10.38 20.69
N THR A 36 17.38 10.63 21.80
CA THR A 36 16.99 11.99 22.19
C THR A 36 18.20 12.90 22.41
N ALA A 37 19.26 12.39 23.06
CA ALA A 37 20.49 13.16 23.27
C ALA A 37 21.19 13.46 21.93
N VAL A 38 21.27 12.48 21.02
CA VAL A 38 21.82 12.67 19.68
C VAL A 38 21.06 13.75 18.91
N LEU A 39 19.73 13.67 18.88
CA LEU A 39 18.88 14.64 18.19
C LEU A 39 18.99 16.04 18.81
N ARG A 40 19.04 16.14 20.14
CA ARG A 40 19.23 17.42 20.84
C ARG A 40 20.57 18.05 20.54
N ASN A 41 21.64 17.27 20.48
CA ASN A 41 22.96 17.77 20.13
C ASN A 41 23.04 18.24 18.68
N ALA A 42 22.36 17.54 17.76
CA ALA A 42 22.39 17.86 16.33
C ALA A 42 21.47 19.04 15.97
N LEU A 43 20.28 19.11 16.54
CA LEU A 43 19.22 20.05 16.14
C LEU A 43 19.06 21.24 17.09
N GLY A 44 19.59 21.14 18.32
CA GLY A 44 19.63 22.25 19.27
C GLY A 44 18.26 22.89 19.51
N SER A 45 18.16 24.18 19.20
CA SER A 45 16.94 24.99 19.39
C SER A 45 15.85 24.76 18.35
N LEU A 46 16.10 23.96 17.31
CA LEU A 46 15.09 23.64 16.30
C LEU A 46 14.04 22.64 16.82
N ILE A 47 14.33 21.96 17.92
CA ILE A 47 13.42 21.00 18.55
C ILE A 47 13.08 21.41 19.97
N GLY A 48 11.82 21.21 20.36
CA GLY A 48 11.34 21.45 21.71
C GLY A 48 11.66 20.30 22.68
N SER A 49 11.08 20.36 23.87
CA SER A 49 11.10 19.23 24.81
C SER A 49 10.35 18.03 24.20
N PRO A 50 10.95 16.83 24.19
CA PRO A 50 10.31 15.66 23.62
C PRO A 50 9.10 15.23 24.46
N LEU A 51 8.03 14.82 23.77
CA LEU A 51 6.94 14.08 24.38
C LEU A 51 7.25 12.59 24.23
N THR A 52 7.46 11.89 25.36
CA THR A 52 7.80 10.46 25.35
C THR A 52 6.58 9.63 25.69
N GLN A 53 6.22 8.70 24.81
CA GLN A 53 5.19 7.69 25.04
C GLN A 53 5.85 6.32 25.16
N ILE A 54 5.46 5.56 26.18
CA ILE A 54 5.87 4.16 26.37
C ILE A 54 4.64 3.31 26.15
N MET A 55 4.76 2.33 25.25
CA MET A 55 3.68 1.43 24.88
C MET A 55 4.13 -0.01 25.05
N THR A 56 3.20 -0.91 25.31
CA THR A 56 3.49 -2.34 25.25
C THR A 56 3.65 -2.78 23.79
N ALA A 57 4.25 -3.95 23.57
CA ALA A 57 4.43 -4.49 22.23
C ALA A 57 3.09 -4.69 21.51
N GLU A 58 2.05 -5.10 22.25
CA GLU A 58 0.71 -5.30 21.74
C GLU A 58 0.06 -3.98 21.33
N GLN A 59 0.20 -2.93 22.15
CA GLN A 59 -0.31 -1.60 21.84
C GLN A 59 0.39 -0.99 20.62
N ALA A 60 1.71 -1.17 20.50
CA ALA A 60 2.49 -0.71 19.35
C ALA A 60 2.11 -1.45 18.06
N LEU A 61 1.84 -2.76 18.13
CA LEU A 61 1.40 -3.54 16.98
C LEU A 61 -0.01 -3.11 16.51
N GLU A 62 -0.90 -2.82 17.45
CA GLU A 62 -2.24 -2.32 17.15
C GLU A 62 -2.19 -0.91 16.55
N GLU A 63 -1.37 -0.01 17.11
CA GLU A 63 -1.15 1.33 16.55
C GLU A 63 -0.54 1.25 15.15
N GLN A 64 0.37 0.32 14.86
CA GLN A 64 0.92 0.17 13.51
C GLN A 64 -0.14 -0.30 12.50
N ARG A 65 -1.07 -1.16 12.93
CA ARG A 65 -2.22 -1.60 12.11
C ARG A 65 -3.18 -0.44 11.81
N THR A 66 -3.40 0.45 12.77
CA THR A 66 -4.27 1.62 12.60
C THR A 66 -3.56 2.81 11.95
N SER A 67 -2.25 2.97 12.14
CA SER A 67 -1.41 4.04 11.57
C SER A 67 -1.06 3.81 10.10
N GLY A 68 -1.16 2.57 9.59
CA GLY A 68 -1.22 2.33 8.14
C GLY A 68 -2.44 2.97 7.45
N ARG A 69 -3.40 3.47 8.26
CA ARG A 69 -4.62 4.16 7.83
C ARG A 69 -4.62 5.67 8.10
N GLY A 70 -3.58 6.25 8.73
CA GLY A 70 -3.61 7.65 9.17
C GLY A 70 -2.24 8.32 9.19
N ASP A 71 -1.76 8.69 8.01
CA ASP A 71 -0.83 9.82 7.83
C ASP A 71 -0.85 10.27 6.37
N VAL A 72 -1.98 10.85 5.97
CA VAL A 72 -2.08 11.69 4.78
C VAL A 72 -2.68 12.99 5.29
N LEU A 73 -1.85 13.87 5.82
CA LEU A 73 -2.21 15.27 6.07
C LEU A 73 -1.04 16.14 5.66
N GLU A 74 -0.75 16.13 4.36
CA GLU A 74 -0.24 17.28 3.63
C GLU A 74 -0.92 17.21 2.25
N ASP A 75 -1.88 18.13 2.09
CA ASP A 75 -2.95 18.20 1.08
C ASP A 75 -3.96 17.04 1.11
N GLU A 76 -5.02 17.20 1.93
CA GLU A 76 -6.26 16.42 1.81
C GLU A 76 -6.89 16.71 0.44
N ILE A 77 -6.46 15.96 -0.57
CA ILE A 77 -7.29 15.68 -1.72
C ILE A 77 -8.60 15.12 -1.13
N PRO A 78 -9.77 15.73 -1.37
CA PRO A 78 -11.04 15.18 -0.94
C PRO A 78 -11.10 13.69 -1.28
N LEU A 79 -11.62 12.84 -0.38
CA LEU A 79 -11.67 11.38 -0.57
C LEU A 79 -12.25 10.96 -1.94
N GLU A 80 -13.15 11.78 -2.50
CA GLU A 80 -13.70 11.62 -3.85
C GLU A 80 -12.63 11.84 -4.95
N GLU A 81 -11.83 12.90 -4.85
CA GLU A 81 -10.72 13.18 -5.77
C GLU A 81 -9.61 12.12 -5.64
N GLU A 82 -9.35 11.56 -4.44
CA GLU A 82 -8.44 10.42 -4.28
C GLU A 82 -8.98 9.16 -4.98
N ALA A 83 -10.28 8.90 -4.87
CA ALA A 83 -10.91 7.77 -5.53
C ALA A 83 -10.89 7.90 -7.06
N GLU A 84 -11.10 9.11 -7.60
CA GLU A 84 -10.99 9.38 -9.04
C GLU A 84 -9.55 9.18 -9.55
N ILE A 85 -8.55 9.68 -8.81
CA ILE A 85 -7.14 9.51 -9.15
C ILE A 85 -6.76 8.02 -9.10
N LEU A 86 -7.15 7.31 -8.04
CA LEU A 86 -6.89 5.88 -7.91
C LEU A 86 -7.58 5.09 -9.02
N ALA A 87 -8.82 5.42 -9.38
CA ALA A 87 -9.53 4.79 -10.48
C ALA A 87 -8.81 4.99 -11.82
N ALA A 88 -8.34 6.21 -12.11
CA ALA A 88 -7.57 6.49 -13.32
C ALA A 88 -6.23 5.73 -13.35
N VAL A 89 -5.53 5.65 -12.22
CA VAL A 89 -4.29 4.87 -12.09
C VAL A 89 -4.54 3.38 -12.30
N PHE A 90 -5.58 2.82 -11.68
CA PHE A 90 -5.94 1.41 -11.85
C PHE A 90 -6.36 1.11 -13.28
N GLU A 91 -7.21 1.94 -13.89
CA GLU A 91 -7.61 1.75 -15.29
C GLU A 91 -6.39 1.76 -16.22
N GLN A 92 -5.50 2.75 -16.10
CA GLN A 92 -4.29 2.83 -16.93
C GLN A 92 -3.34 1.65 -16.69
N HIS A 93 -3.20 1.20 -15.44
CA HIS A 93 -2.39 0.04 -15.10
C HIS A 93 -2.96 -1.22 -15.76
N TYR A 94 -4.23 -1.53 -15.54
CA TYR A 94 -4.85 -2.74 -16.05
C TYR A 94 -4.97 -2.74 -17.57
N ARG A 95 -5.13 -1.58 -18.23
CA ARG A 95 -5.07 -1.49 -19.70
C ARG A 95 -3.73 -2.01 -20.23
N ARG A 96 -2.61 -1.65 -19.59
CA ARG A 96 -1.28 -2.18 -19.94
C ARG A 96 -1.20 -3.68 -19.70
N VAL A 97 -1.70 -4.17 -18.57
CA VAL A 97 -1.70 -5.61 -18.25
C VAL A 97 -2.46 -6.44 -19.30
N LEU A 98 -3.50 -5.90 -19.95
CA LEU A 98 -4.20 -6.59 -21.04
C LEU A 98 -3.33 -6.86 -22.28
N ASP A 99 -2.26 -6.07 -22.46
CA ASP A 99 -1.31 -6.17 -23.57
C ASP A 99 0.00 -6.88 -23.16
N GLU A 100 0.17 -7.18 -21.87
CA GLU A 100 1.33 -7.89 -21.34
C GLU A 100 1.11 -9.42 -21.30
N VAL A 101 2.22 -10.16 -21.39
CA VAL A 101 2.19 -11.62 -21.28
C VAL A 101 1.93 -12.02 -19.84
N VAL A 102 0.84 -12.74 -19.59
CA VAL A 102 0.48 -13.21 -18.26
C VAL A 102 0.83 -14.71 -18.15
N PRO A 103 1.81 -15.10 -17.31
CA PRO A 103 2.19 -16.50 -17.14
C PRO A 103 0.99 -17.40 -16.77
N GLY A 104 0.11 -16.92 -15.89
CA GLY A 104 -1.11 -17.62 -15.46
C GLY A 104 -2.13 -17.88 -16.58
N LEU A 105 -2.01 -17.23 -17.74
CA LEU A 105 -2.84 -17.47 -18.91
C LEU A 105 -2.19 -18.41 -19.94
N GLY A 106 -1.03 -18.99 -19.61
CA GLY A 106 -0.25 -19.84 -20.52
C GLY A 106 0.74 -19.02 -21.37
N HIS A 107 1.37 -18.01 -20.77
CA HIS A 107 2.36 -17.14 -21.42
C HIS A 107 1.84 -16.43 -22.68
N VAL A 108 0.59 -15.97 -22.64
CA VAL A 108 -0.04 -15.14 -23.68
C VAL A 108 -0.70 -13.92 -23.05
N THR A 109 -1.02 -12.92 -23.86
CA THR A 109 -1.76 -11.75 -23.36
C THR A 109 -3.23 -12.08 -23.11
N PRO A 110 -3.92 -11.40 -22.17
CA PRO A 110 -5.37 -11.54 -21.99
C PRO A 110 -6.16 -11.40 -23.29
N ARG A 111 -5.81 -10.41 -24.14
CA ARG A 111 -6.43 -10.21 -25.46
C ARG A 111 -6.21 -11.38 -26.43
N GLN A 112 -5.06 -12.04 -26.35
CA GLN A 112 -4.80 -13.24 -27.15
C GLN A 112 -5.56 -14.46 -26.59
N ALA A 113 -5.59 -14.62 -25.27
CA ALA A 113 -6.22 -15.75 -24.61
C ALA A 113 -7.73 -15.84 -24.92
N VAL A 114 -8.44 -14.70 -24.96
CA VAL A 114 -9.89 -14.69 -25.24
C VAL A 114 -10.29 -15.14 -26.66
N LYS A 115 -9.34 -15.34 -27.58
CA LYS A 115 -9.63 -15.87 -28.93
C LYS A 115 -10.10 -17.32 -28.92
N THR A 116 -9.88 -18.07 -27.83
CA THR A 116 -10.28 -19.47 -27.70
C THR A 116 -11.32 -19.66 -26.59
N ALA A 117 -12.23 -20.63 -26.73
CA ALA A 117 -13.23 -20.91 -25.71
C ALA A 117 -12.59 -21.32 -24.36
N ALA A 118 -11.48 -22.07 -24.39
CA ALA A 118 -10.73 -22.44 -23.21
C ALA A 118 -10.02 -21.23 -22.57
N GLY A 119 -9.42 -20.35 -23.39
CA GLY A 119 -8.77 -19.15 -22.92
C GLY A 119 -9.75 -18.13 -22.33
N LYS A 120 -10.95 -17.95 -22.89
CA LYS A 120 -12.01 -17.14 -22.28
C LYS A 120 -12.33 -17.54 -20.84
N LYS A 121 -12.41 -18.86 -20.56
CA LYS A 121 -12.64 -19.38 -19.20
C LYS A 121 -11.46 -19.09 -18.26
N LYS A 122 -10.22 -19.23 -18.76
CA LYS A 122 -9.01 -18.90 -17.98
C LYS A 122 -8.93 -17.42 -17.65
N VAL A 123 -9.19 -16.55 -18.64
CA VAL A 123 -9.21 -15.10 -18.45
C VAL A 123 -10.31 -14.69 -17.48
N ALA A 124 -11.51 -15.30 -17.55
CA ALA A 124 -12.57 -15.05 -16.58
C ALA A 124 -12.16 -15.42 -15.15
N ALA A 125 -11.53 -16.58 -14.94
CA ALA A 125 -11.01 -16.96 -13.62
C ALA A 125 -9.92 -16.00 -13.12
N TRP A 126 -9.03 -15.58 -14.01
CA TRP A 126 -7.98 -14.61 -13.71
C TRP A 126 -8.53 -13.22 -13.35
N LEU A 127 -9.54 -12.72 -14.07
CA LEU A 127 -10.20 -11.46 -13.73
C LEU A 127 -10.90 -11.52 -12.37
N LYS A 128 -11.56 -12.64 -12.04
CA LYS A 128 -12.14 -12.85 -10.69
C LYS A 128 -11.08 -12.80 -9.59
N GLN A 129 -9.90 -13.36 -9.85
CA GLN A 129 -8.78 -13.30 -8.91
C GLN A 129 -8.24 -11.87 -8.75
N ILE A 130 -8.20 -11.09 -9.83
CA ILE A 130 -7.85 -9.65 -9.77
C ILE A 130 -8.87 -8.88 -8.92
N GLU A 131 -10.17 -9.06 -9.19
CA GLU A 131 -11.24 -8.42 -8.43
C GLU A 131 -11.14 -8.76 -6.93
N ALA A 132 -10.94 -10.04 -6.59
CA ALA A 132 -10.81 -10.48 -5.20
C ALA A 132 -9.54 -9.95 -4.50
N THR A 133 -8.40 -9.93 -5.21
CA THR A 133 -7.13 -9.43 -4.64
C THR A 133 -7.21 -7.91 -4.43
N THR A 134 -7.81 -7.18 -5.37
CA THR A 134 -7.96 -5.72 -5.27
C THR A 134 -8.95 -5.33 -4.19
N ALA A 135 -10.06 -6.05 -4.06
CA ALA A 135 -11.00 -5.87 -2.94
C ALA A 135 -10.32 -6.12 -1.58
N GLY A 136 -9.43 -7.12 -1.49
CA GLY A 136 -8.66 -7.42 -0.28
C GLY A 136 -7.56 -6.41 0.05
N LEU A 137 -7.13 -5.60 -0.91
CA LEU A 137 -6.16 -4.51 -0.72
C LEU A 137 -6.82 -3.21 -0.20
N GLY A 138 -8.15 -3.17 -0.14
CA GLY A 138 -8.91 -1.98 0.24
C GLY A 138 -8.83 -1.65 1.74
N ARG A 139 -8.17 -0.53 2.06
CA ARG A 139 -8.75 0.46 3.01
C ARG A 139 -10.23 0.57 2.64
N GLU A 140 -11.13 0.10 3.50
CA GLU A 140 -12.55 -0.18 3.22
C GLU A 140 -13.37 0.91 2.49
N GLU A 141 -12.87 2.14 2.33
CA GLU A 141 -13.65 3.25 1.76
C GLU A 141 -13.11 3.82 0.43
N ALA A 142 -11.81 3.70 0.12
CA ALA A 142 -11.24 4.31 -1.11
C ALA A 142 -11.10 3.33 -2.30
N GLY A 143 -10.95 2.03 -2.03
CA GLY A 143 -10.85 0.99 -3.07
C GLY A 143 -12.20 0.37 -3.48
N ALA A 144 -13.27 0.71 -2.77
CA ALA A 144 -14.58 0.09 -2.91
C ALA A 144 -15.37 0.55 -4.16
N SER A 145 -14.94 1.62 -4.84
CA SER A 145 -15.65 2.20 -5.99
C SER A 145 -15.07 1.79 -7.36
N PHE A 146 -13.88 1.20 -7.43
CA PHE A 146 -13.28 0.85 -8.72
C PHE A 146 -13.96 -0.38 -9.34
N SER A 147 -14.61 -0.17 -10.48
CA SER A 147 -15.27 -1.22 -11.24
C SER A 147 -14.32 -1.84 -12.26
N PHE A 148 -14.25 -3.17 -12.25
CA PHE A 148 -13.55 -3.96 -13.28
C PHE A 148 -14.43 -4.29 -14.49
N ASP A 149 -15.68 -3.79 -14.55
CA ASP A 149 -16.66 -4.11 -15.59
C ASP A 149 -16.12 -3.84 -17.00
N TRP A 150 -15.37 -2.76 -17.17
CA TRP A 150 -14.78 -2.37 -18.44
C TRP A 150 -13.84 -3.43 -19.00
N MET A 151 -13.09 -4.16 -18.14
CA MET A 151 -12.19 -5.24 -18.60
C MET A 151 -13.00 -6.41 -19.15
N TRP A 152 -14.11 -6.76 -18.50
CA TRP A 152 -15.00 -7.84 -18.94
C TRP A 152 -15.69 -7.51 -20.27
N GLU A 153 -16.07 -6.25 -20.46
CA GLU A 153 -16.66 -5.73 -21.70
C GLU A 153 -15.64 -5.70 -22.84
N GLU A 154 -14.47 -5.11 -22.59
CA GLU A 154 -13.41 -4.95 -23.59
C GLU A 154 -12.88 -6.30 -24.08
N LEU A 155 -12.82 -7.29 -23.20
CA LEU A 155 -12.43 -8.66 -23.54
C LEU A 155 -13.58 -9.51 -24.12
N GLY A 156 -14.80 -8.96 -24.19
CA GLY A 156 -15.98 -9.64 -24.76
C GLY A 156 -16.39 -10.89 -23.99
N ILE A 157 -16.11 -10.94 -22.68
CA ILE A 157 -16.37 -12.09 -21.80
C ILE A 157 -17.30 -11.78 -20.63
N LYS A 158 -18.02 -10.65 -20.66
CA LYS A 158 -19.00 -10.24 -19.64
C LYS A 158 -19.98 -11.36 -19.25
N GLY A 159 -20.38 -12.21 -20.19
CA GLY A 159 -21.26 -13.36 -19.92
C GLY A 159 -20.68 -14.44 -18.98
N LEU A 160 -19.37 -14.44 -18.74
CA LEU A 160 -18.66 -15.39 -17.88
C LEU A 160 -18.41 -14.87 -16.45
N ARG A 161 -18.89 -13.66 -16.13
CA ARG A 161 -18.64 -13.02 -14.83
C ARG A 161 -19.44 -13.64 -13.67
N LYS A 162 -20.53 -14.38 -13.98
CA LYS A 162 -21.40 -15.03 -12.98
C LYS A 162 -20.65 -15.94 -12.03
#